data_AF-A0A1J6JP49-F1
#
_entry.id   AF-A0A1J6JP49-F1
#
_cell.length_a   1.000
_cell.length_b   1.000
_cell.length_c   1.000
_cell.angle_alpha   90.00
_cell.angle_beta   90.00
_cell.angle_gamma   90.00
#
_symmetry.space_group_name_H-M   'P 1'
#
loop_
_entity.id
_entity.type
_entity.pdbx_description
1 polymer ?
#
loop_
_entity_poly.entity_id
_entity_poly.type
_entity_poly.pdbx_seq_one_letter_code
_entity_poly.pdbx_strand_id
1 'polypeptide(L)'
;MRKFTNERNLVRPAKTRFATAFLTSHSFYLQKKNLRKLVLSNEWKDNKYAKEIVGKETVKVLISPSFWNDVVRALKVGGPLIRVLRTVDGERKPPMGYLYEAMDRAKESIATSFEGDVRKYEKVFEIIDTRWDNQLHRPLHAAGHLLNPGLFYKNTRDGTLASEVWIGYHACLEKLVPNSATIDQIGEEFGRYSQAEGLFGLQAAIRARHRVASVFEHIHSKKRNRLELSRLDDLVYIKYNRTLRRRYEARDTIDPILLDNIDEANEWLTGAPQNHEDEQVYEGDDLDWGIVSMAARVEENIYGLRGSSSSYNGKGVVSSSRSLIDEGSEDEEDDSQYNANIHEVVEFENLEEE
;
A
#
# COMPACT_ATOMS: atom_id res chain seq x y z
N MET A 1 -8.28 30.51 20.97
CA MET A 1 -8.31 29.62 19.77
C MET A 1 -9.68 28.96 19.59
N ARG A 2 -10.17 28.08 20.50
CA ARG A 2 -11.49 27.41 20.36
C ARG A 2 -12.67 28.35 20.07
N LYS A 3 -12.74 29.51 20.74
CA LYS A 3 -13.73 30.57 20.48
C LYS A 3 -13.75 31.03 19.02
N PHE A 4 -12.59 31.10 18.37
CA PHE A 4 -12.47 31.59 17.00
C PHE A 4 -12.71 30.49 15.97
N THR A 5 -12.39 29.23 16.30
CA THR A 5 -12.58 28.08 15.40
C THR A 5 -13.96 27.42 15.55
N ASN A 6 -14.90 28.04 16.28
CA ASN A 6 -16.20 27.45 16.64
C ASN A 6 -16.05 26.04 17.21
N GLU A 7 -15.10 25.89 18.15
CA GLU A 7 -14.76 24.64 18.83
C GLU A 7 -14.25 23.51 17.91
N ARG A 8 -14.00 23.79 16.63
CA ARG A 8 -13.41 22.81 15.72
C ARG A 8 -11.95 22.53 16.07
N ASN A 9 -11.61 21.24 16.04
CA ASN A 9 -10.24 20.76 16.23
C ASN A 9 -9.41 20.97 14.95
N LEU A 10 -8.24 21.59 15.12
CA LEU A 10 -7.28 21.78 14.02
C LEU A 10 -6.55 20.47 13.70
N VAL A 11 -6.10 19.74 14.71
CA VAL A 11 -5.46 18.44 14.52
C VAL A 11 -6.52 17.38 14.22
N ARG A 12 -6.28 16.59 13.17
CA ARG A 12 -7.15 15.49 12.74
C ARG A 12 -6.34 14.20 12.72
N PRO A 13 -6.36 13.40 13.80
CA PRO A 13 -5.66 12.13 13.86
C PRO A 13 -6.19 11.13 12.81
N ALA A 14 -5.28 10.36 12.22
CA ALA A 14 -5.58 9.24 11.33
C ALA A 14 -4.64 8.07 11.65
N LYS A 15 -4.93 6.88 11.11
CA LYS A 15 -4.13 5.66 11.33
C LYS A 15 -2.65 5.85 10.99
N THR A 16 -2.34 6.62 9.95
CA THR A 16 -0.96 6.91 9.54
C THR A 16 -0.56 8.35 9.89
N ARG A 17 0.73 8.52 10.21
CA ARG A 17 1.33 9.84 10.48
C ARG A 17 1.17 10.81 9.31
N PHE A 18 1.26 10.28 8.08
CA PHE A 18 1.09 11.05 6.85
C PHE A 18 -0.36 11.53 6.68
N ALA A 19 -1.34 10.64 6.85
CA ALA A 19 -2.75 11.03 6.75
C ALA A 19 -3.12 12.04 7.85
N THR A 20 -2.54 11.89 9.05
CA THR A 20 -2.71 12.87 10.15
C THR A 20 -2.20 14.25 9.75
N ALA A 21 -1.00 14.33 9.18
CA ALA A 21 -0.42 15.60 8.73
C ALA A 21 -1.30 16.25 7.66
N PHE A 22 -1.74 15.49 6.66
CA PHE A 22 -2.56 16.01 5.58
C PHE A 22 -3.95 16.48 6.06
N LEU A 23 -4.66 15.68 6.84
CA LEU A 23 -5.98 16.05 7.36
C LEU A 23 -5.89 17.27 8.30
N THR A 24 -4.79 17.38 9.03
CA THR A 24 -4.50 18.55 9.85
C THR A 24 -4.32 19.78 8.96
N SER A 25 -3.49 19.72 7.91
CA SER A 25 -3.35 20.81 6.93
C SER A 25 -4.67 21.23 6.30
N HIS A 26 -5.54 20.27 5.96
CA HIS A 26 -6.87 20.55 5.44
C HIS A 26 -7.75 21.27 6.47
N SER A 27 -7.75 20.82 7.72
CA SER A 27 -8.47 21.47 8.81
C SER A 27 -7.98 22.91 9.05
N PHE A 28 -6.66 23.15 8.97
CA PHE A 28 -6.08 24.49 9.01
C PHE A 28 -6.59 25.37 7.87
N TYR A 29 -6.62 24.86 6.63
CA TYR A 29 -7.16 25.58 5.49
C TYR A 29 -8.63 25.96 5.69
N LEU A 30 -9.48 25.04 6.14
CA LEU A 30 -10.89 25.32 6.45
C LEU A 30 -11.05 26.39 7.54
N GLN A 31 -10.09 26.51 8.45
CA GLN A 31 -10.09 27.51 9.52
C GLN A 31 -9.28 28.77 9.19
N LYS A 32 -8.73 28.92 7.99
CA LYS A 32 -7.88 30.06 7.58
C LYS A 32 -8.42 31.42 7.97
N LYS A 33 -9.68 31.73 7.61
CA LYS A 33 -10.32 33.02 7.94
C LYS A 33 -10.44 33.24 9.45
N ASN A 34 -10.79 32.19 10.18
CA ASN A 34 -10.92 32.21 11.64
C ASN A 34 -9.57 32.37 12.35
N LEU A 35 -8.53 31.71 11.86
CA LEU A 35 -7.16 31.80 12.36
C LEU A 35 -6.57 33.19 12.11
N ARG A 36 -6.80 33.78 10.94
CA ARG A 36 -6.45 35.18 10.67
C ARG A 36 -7.17 36.14 11.61
N LYS A 37 -8.48 35.96 11.79
CA LYS A 37 -9.27 36.77 12.75
C LYS A 37 -8.72 36.64 14.18
N LEU A 38 -8.32 35.45 14.61
CA LEU A 38 -7.70 35.21 15.91
C LEU A 38 -6.44 36.05 16.07
N VAL A 39 -5.46 35.92 15.17
CA VAL A 39 -4.15 36.59 15.33
C VAL A 39 -4.21 38.10 15.13
N LEU A 40 -5.25 38.61 14.47
CA LEU A 40 -5.48 40.05 14.29
C LEU A 40 -6.33 40.67 15.40
N SER A 41 -6.92 39.87 16.29
CA SER A 41 -7.79 40.35 17.37
C SER A 41 -7.03 41.09 18.47
N ASN A 42 -7.71 41.99 19.17
CA ASN A 42 -7.15 42.63 20.37
C ASN A 42 -6.87 41.59 21.47
N GLU A 43 -7.74 40.57 21.60
CA GLU A 43 -7.55 39.44 22.52
C GLU A 43 -6.22 38.72 22.31
N TRP A 44 -5.74 38.63 21.06
CA TRP A 44 -4.41 38.08 20.77
C TRP A 44 -3.30 39.07 21.13
N LYS A 45 -3.43 40.35 20.78
CA LYS A 45 -2.42 41.39 21.08
C LYS A 45 -2.15 41.53 22.58
N ASP A 46 -3.18 41.39 23.40
CA ASP A 46 -3.10 41.49 24.85
C ASP A 46 -2.59 40.19 25.51
N ASN A 47 -2.48 39.10 24.74
CA ASN A 47 -2.03 37.80 25.23
C ASN A 47 -0.50 37.76 25.43
N LYS A 48 -0.05 37.07 26.49
CA LYS A 48 1.37 36.79 26.73
C LYS A 48 2.07 36.13 25.53
N TYR A 49 1.38 35.20 24.85
CA TYR A 49 1.97 34.45 23.73
C TYR A 49 2.27 35.34 22.52
N ALA A 50 1.53 36.43 22.31
CA ALA A 50 1.80 37.36 21.21
C ALA A 50 3.13 38.12 21.38
N LYS A 51 3.65 38.21 22.61
CA LYS A 51 4.93 38.86 22.91
C LYS A 51 6.12 37.93 22.68
N GLU A 52 5.90 36.61 22.71
CA GLU A 52 6.91 35.59 22.48
C GLU A 52 7.36 35.56 21.02
N ILE A 53 8.60 35.11 20.79
CA ILE A 53 9.18 34.99 19.43
C ILE A 53 8.32 34.06 18.58
N VAL A 54 7.92 32.91 19.12
CA VAL A 54 7.09 31.90 18.43
C VAL A 54 5.72 32.46 18.06
N GLY A 55 5.09 33.25 18.95
CA GLY A 55 3.81 33.88 18.68
C GLY A 55 3.89 34.91 17.57
N LYS A 56 4.95 35.73 17.55
CA LYS A 56 5.20 36.69 16.46
C LYS A 56 5.39 35.99 15.12
N GLU A 57 6.13 34.88 15.10
CA GLU A 57 6.35 34.10 13.88
C GLU A 57 5.05 33.43 13.38
N THR A 58 4.26 32.89 14.31
CA THR A 58 2.95 32.31 14.00
C THR A 58 2.02 33.32 13.33
N VAL A 59 2.01 34.58 13.79
CA VAL A 59 1.22 35.66 13.18
C VAL A 59 1.67 35.92 11.74
N LYS A 60 3.00 35.99 11.48
CA LYS A 60 3.52 36.19 10.13
C LYS A 60 3.09 35.08 9.19
N VAL A 61 3.21 33.81 9.62
CA VAL A 61 2.81 32.64 8.83
C VAL A 61 1.32 32.66 8.52
N LEU A 62 0.46 32.88 9.52
CA LEU A 62 -1.00 32.82 9.34
C LEU A 62 -1.57 33.98 8.50
N ILE A 63 -0.88 35.11 8.45
CA ILE A 63 -1.27 36.24 7.60
C ILE A 63 -0.71 36.09 6.18
N SER A 64 0.46 35.46 6.02
CA SER A 64 1.14 35.32 4.73
C SER A 64 0.29 34.64 3.66
N PRO A 65 0.03 35.29 2.50
CA PRO A 65 -0.63 34.65 1.37
C PRO A 65 0.16 33.46 0.80
N SER A 66 1.49 33.57 0.72
CA SER A 66 2.33 32.52 0.15
C SER A 66 2.20 31.20 0.91
N PHE A 67 2.15 31.26 2.25
CA PHE A 67 1.94 30.08 3.09
C PHE A 67 0.63 29.38 2.75
N TRP A 68 -0.46 30.13 2.57
CA TRP A 68 -1.75 29.51 2.26
C TRP A 68 -1.80 28.98 0.83
N ASN A 69 -1.12 29.62 -0.12
CA ASN A 69 -0.97 29.11 -1.47
C ASN A 69 -0.17 27.80 -1.46
N ASP A 70 0.86 27.68 -0.62
CA ASP A 70 1.59 26.42 -0.40
C ASP A 70 0.71 25.33 0.20
N VAL A 71 -0.11 25.65 1.20
CA VAL A 71 -1.08 24.71 1.79
C VAL A 71 -2.07 24.23 0.73
N VAL A 72 -2.60 25.13 -0.09
CA VAL A 72 -3.54 24.78 -1.18
C VAL A 72 -2.87 23.85 -2.18
N ARG A 73 -1.64 24.15 -2.63
CA ARG A 73 -0.88 23.30 -3.54
C ARG A 73 -0.65 21.90 -2.95
N ALA A 74 -0.26 21.82 -1.68
CA ALA A 74 -0.07 20.55 -1.00
C ALA A 74 -1.37 19.74 -0.91
N LEU A 75 -2.52 20.40 -0.69
CA LEU A 75 -3.83 19.74 -0.64
C LEU A 75 -4.29 19.25 -2.02
N LYS A 76 -4.09 20.06 -3.07
CA LYS A 76 -4.39 19.70 -4.47
C LYS A 76 -3.60 18.48 -4.93
N VAL A 77 -2.32 18.39 -4.55
CA VAL A 77 -1.45 17.26 -4.86
C VAL A 77 -1.76 16.04 -3.99
N GLY A 78 -1.83 16.23 -2.67
CA GLY A 78 -1.96 15.11 -1.73
C GLY A 78 -3.35 14.48 -1.69
N GLY A 79 -4.41 15.24 -2.01
CA GLY A 79 -5.79 14.75 -1.98
C GLY A 79 -6.01 13.52 -2.87
N PRO A 80 -5.69 13.59 -4.18
CA PRO A 80 -5.78 12.45 -5.08
C PRO A 80 -4.92 11.26 -4.64
N LEU A 81 -3.68 11.49 -4.19
CA LEU A 81 -2.79 10.43 -3.70
C LEU A 81 -3.32 9.72 -2.45
N ILE A 82 -3.95 10.46 -1.53
CA ILE A 82 -4.61 9.87 -0.36
C ILE A 82 -5.79 9.01 -0.79
N ARG A 83 -6.54 9.38 -1.83
CA ARG A 83 -7.62 8.53 -2.36
C ARG A 83 -7.08 7.21 -2.92
N VAL A 84 -5.92 7.23 -3.58
CA VAL A 84 -5.24 5.99 -4.01
C VAL A 84 -4.89 5.13 -2.79
N LEU A 85 -4.20 5.70 -1.80
CA LEU A 85 -3.83 4.97 -0.58
C LEU A 85 -5.03 4.37 0.14
N ARG A 86 -6.12 5.14 0.29
CA ARG A 86 -7.37 4.64 0.88
C ARG A 86 -8.01 3.52 0.07
N THR A 87 -7.81 3.48 -1.24
CA THR A 87 -8.30 2.40 -2.10
C THR A 87 -7.50 1.13 -1.87
N VAL A 88 -6.19 1.25 -1.68
CA VAL A 88 -5.29 0.11 -1.42
C VAL A 88 -5.46 -0.43 0.00
N ASP A 89 -5.64 0.46 0.98
CA ASP A 89 -5.95 0.09 2.37
C ASP A 89 -7.38 -0.46 2.54
N GLY A 90 -8.21 -0.35 1.50
CA GLY A 90 -9.61 -0.76 1.53
C GLY A 90 -9.76 -2.28 1.49
N GLU A 91 -10.27 -2.86 2.57
CA GLU A 91 -10.41 -4.32 2.69
C GLU A 91 -11.54 -4.93 1.84
N ARG A 92 -12.41 -4.09 1.27
CA ARG A 92 -13.61 -4.53 0.57
C ARG A 92 -13.38 -4.94 -0.88
N LYS A 93 -12.35 -4.39 -1.54
CA LYS A 93 -12.05 -4.65 -2.96
C LYS A 93 -10.57 -4.97 -3.13
N PRO A 94 -10.18 -6.02 -3.88
CA PRO A 94 -8.79 -6.39 -4.05
C PRO A 94 -8.13 -5.32 -4.91
N PRO A 95 -7.16 -4.58 -4.35
CA PRO A 95 -6.69 -3.34 -4.97
C PRO A 95 -5.78 -3.59 -6.18
N MET A 96 -5.23 -4.80 -6.31
CA MET A 96 -4.25 -5.18 -7.33
C MET A 96 -4.66 -4.78 -8.75
N GLY A 97 -5.92 -5.03 -9.14
CA GLY A 97 -6.40 -4.71 -10.48
C GLY A 97 -6.91 -3.29 -10.68
N TYR A 98 -6.88 -2.45 -9.65
CA TYR A 98 -7.36 -1.07 -9.69
C TYR A 98 -6.25 -0.05 -9.48
N LEU A 99 -5.08 -0.48 -8.98
CA LEU A 99 -3.99 0.41 -8.58
C LEU A 99 -3.49 1.31 -9.72
N TYR A 100 -3.27 0.76 -10.91
CA TYR A 100 -2.83 1.54 -12.09
C TYR A 100 -3.82 2.65 -12.42
N GLU A 101 -5.08 2.28 -12.67
CA GLU A 101 -6.14 3.24 -12.97
C GLU A 101 -6.31 4.29 -11.86
N ALA A 102 -6.16 3.89 -10.59
CA ALA A 102 -6.25 4.81 -9.47
C ALA A 102 -5.09 5.83 -9.50
N MET A 103 -3.87 5.40 -9.82
CA MET A 103 -2.71 6.27 -9.95
C MET A 103 -2.84 7.21 -11.15
N ASP A 104 -3.26 6.71 -12.30
CA ASP A 104 -3.50 7.53 -13.50
C ASP A 104 -4.54 8.61 -13.22
N ARG A 105 -5.67 8.25 -12.63
CA ARG A 105 -6.70 9.22 -12.21
C ARG A 105 -6.19 10.22 -11.18
N ALA A 106 -5.26 9.81 -10.32
CA ALA A 106 -4.65 10.73 -9.37
C ALA A 106 -3.79 11.77 -10.10
N LYS A 107 -2.95 11.34 -11.06
CA LYS A 107 -2.18 12.25 -11.92
C LYS A 107 -3.09 13.18 -12.71
N GLU A 108 -4.13 12.66 -13.37
CA GLU A 108 -5.13 13.47 -14.08
C GLU A 108 -5.78 14.52 -13.16
N SER A 109 -6.25 14.10 -11.98
CA SER A 109 -6.87 15.01 -11.01
C SER A 109 -5.90 16.10 -10.55
N ILE A 110 -4.61 15.80 -10.38
CA ILE A 110 -3.58 16.79 -10.05
C ILE A 110 -3.42 17.78 -11.21
N ALA A 111 -3.25 17.30 -12.44
CA ALA A 111 -3.08 18.16 -13.61
C ALA A 111 -4.30 19.08 -13.80
N THR A 112 -5.51 18.55 -13.68
CA THR A 112 -6.76 19.33 -13.76
C THR A 112 -6.85 20.38 -12.67
N SER A 113 -6.40 20.09 -11.43
CA SER A 113 -6.43 21.05 -10.32
C SER A 113 -5.54 22.29 -10.54
N PHE A 114 -4.62 22.20 -11.49
CA PHE A 114 -3.73 23.26 -11.94
C PHE A 114 -4.03 23.72 -13.37
N GLU A 115 -5.23 23.44 -13.89
CA GLU A 115 -5.69 23.85 -15.22
C GLU A 115 -4.76 23.38 -16.36
N GLY A 116 -4.00 22.30 -16.14
CA GLY A 116 -3.01 21.80 -17.08
C GLY A 116 -1.70 22.59 -17.16
N ASP A 117 -1.43 23.52 -16.22
CA ASP A 117 -0.13 24.20 -16.16
C ASP A 117 0.98 23.24 -15.68
N VAL A 118 1.63 22.60 -16.64
CA VAL A 118 2.71 21.61 -16.45
C VAL A 118 3.76 22.08 -15.45
N ARG A 119 4.13 23.37 -15.45
CA ARG A 119 5.16 23.93 -14.57
C ARG A 119 4.82 23.78 -13.08
N LYS A 120 3.54 23.62 -12.74
CA LYS A 120 3.06 23.49 -11.35
C LYS A 120 3.12 22.05 -10.82
N TYR A 121 3.10 21.04 -11.70
CA TYR A 121 3.01 19.63 -11.28
C TYR A 121 4.03 18.69 -11.94
N GLU A 122 4.82 19.13 -12.91
CA GLU A 122 5.84 18.31 -13.57
C GLU A 122 6.79 17.65 -12.56
N LYS A 123 7.38 18.45 -11.66
CA LYS A 123 8.24 17.93 -10.57
C LYS A 123 7.51 16.98 -9.63
N VAL A 124 6.21 17.18 -9.45
CA VAL A 124 5.38 16.26 -8.64
C VAL A 124 5.22 14.94 -9.37
N PHE A 125 4.99 14.96 -10.69
CA PHE A 125 4.90 13.77 -11.50
C PHE A 125 6.22 13.02 -11.54
N GLU A 126 7.35 13.71 -11.68
CA GLU A 126 8.69 13.09 -11.57
C GLU A 126 8.86 12.33 -10.25
N ILE A 127 8.42 12.91 -9.13
CA ILE A 127 8.46 12.25 -7.82
C ILE A 127 7.51 11.04 -7.78
N ILE A 128 6.29 11.19 -8.30
CA ILE A 128 5.31 10.10 -8.35
C ILE A 128 5.85 8.95 -9.20
N ASP A 129 6.34 9.23 -10.39
CA ASP A 129 6.83 8.23 -11.35
C ASP A 129 8.07 7.53 -10.81
N THR A 130 9.02 8.28 -10.23
CA THR A 130 10.18 7.69 -9.55
C THR A 130 9.76 6.76 -8.41
N ARG A 131 8.75 7.12 -7.62
CA ARG A 131 8.26 6.25 -6.53
C ARG A 131 7.45 5.06 -7.05
N TRP A 132 6.67 5.29 -8.10
CA TRP A 132 5.91 4.28 -8.78
C TRP A 132 6.84 3.19 -9.31
N ASP A 133 7.79 3.54 -10.17
CA ASP A 133 8.69 2.60 -10.83
C ASP A 133 9.57 1.82 -9.86
N ASN A 134 10.02 2.46 -8.78
CA ASN A 134 10.96 1.85 -7.83
C ASN A 134 10.27 1.06 -6.70
N GLN A 135 9.03 1.39 -6.31
CA GLN A 135 8.45 0.86 -5.07
C GLN A 135 7.08 0.21 -5.24
N LEU A 136 6.23 0.74 -6.12
CA LEU A 136 4.81 0.35 -6.19
C LEU A 136 4.47 -0.42 -7.46
N HIS A 137 5.10 -0.08 -8.58
CA HIS A 137 4.92 -0.71 -9.87
C HIS A 137 5.56 -2.10 -9.87
N ARG A 138 4.74 -3.14 -10.08
CA ARG A 138 5.20 -4.51 -10.28
C ARG A 138 4.44 -5.14 -11.44
N PRO A 139 5.04 -6.07 -12.18
CA PRO A 139 4.36 -6.85 -13.23
C PRO A 139 2.98 -7.38 -12.82
N LEU A 140 2.83 -7.75 -11.55
CA LEU A 140 1.58 -8.29 -11.01
C LEU A 140 0.45 -7.25 -10.92
N HIS A 141 0.77 -6.00 -10.63
CA HIS A 141 -0.21 -4.92 -10.68
C HIS A 141 -0.68 -4.68 -12.13
N ALA A 142 0.24 -4.77 -13.10
CA ALA A 142 -0.06 -4.58 -14.52
C ALA A 142 -0.96 -5.71 -15.04
N ALA A 143 -0.59 -6.95 -14.72
CA ALA A 143 -1.41 -8.12 -15.00
C ALA A 143 -2.79 -8.00 -14.34
N GLY A 144 -2.85 -7.57 -13.09
CA GLY A 144 -4.11 -7.34 -12.38
C GLY A 144 -5.01 -6.31 -13.08
N HIS A 145 -4.43 -5.21 -13.57
CA HIS A 145 -5.18 -4.19 -14.30
C HIS A 145 -5.72 -4.73 -15.64
N LEU A 146 -4.88 -5.47 -16.39
CA LEU A 146 -5.25 -6.06 -17.67
C LEU A 146 -6.35 -7.14 -17.53
N LEU A 147 -6.30 -7.91 -16.45
CA LEU A 147 -7.27 -8.97 -16.14
C LEU A 147 -8.52 -8.45 -15.43
N ASN A 148 -8.63 -7.14 -15.19
CA ASN A 148 -9.82 -6.52 -14.64
C ASN A 148 -10.82 -6.21 -15.76
N PRO A 149 -11.91 -6.99 -15.94
CA PRO A 149 -12.83 -6.78 -17.06
C PRO A 149 -13.57 -5.44 -16.98
N GLY A 150 -13.73 -4.87 -15.79
CA GLY A 150 -14.36 -3.55 -15.66
C GLY A 150 -13.51 -2.42 -16.25
N LEU A 151 -12.18 -2.57 -16.18
CA LEU A 151 -11.21 -1.59 -16.67
C LEU A 151 -10.73 -1.95 -18.06
N PHE A 152 -10.26 -3.18 -18.28
CA PHE A 152 -9.73 -3.64 -19.58
C PHE A 152 -10.60 -3.22 -20.76
N TYR A 153 -11.86 -3.65 -20.81
CA TYR A 153 -12.72 -3.32 -21.95
C TYR A 153 -13.06 -1.83 -22.05
N LYS A 154 -13.06 -1.11 -20.92
CA LYS A 154 -13.25 0.34 -20.91
C LYS A 154 -12.02 1.02 -21.52
N ASN A 155 -10.83 0.72 -21.00
CA ASN A 155 -9.57 1.31 -21.43
C ASN A 155 -9.20 0.93 -22.87
N THR A 156 -9.53 -0.30 -23.31
CA THR A 156 -9.39 -0.71 -24.71
C THR A 156 -10.31 0.09 -25.63
N ARG A 157 -11.57 0.30 -25.25
CA ARG A 157 -12.53 1.09 -26.03
C ARG A 157 -12.12 2.56 -26.09
N ASP A 158 -11.65 3.09 -24.97
CA ASP A 158 -11.31 4.51 -24.81
C ASP A 158 -9.87 4.80 -25.30
N GLY A 159 -9.09 3.78 -25.65
CA GLY A 159 -7.72 3.90 -26.16
C GLY A 159 -6.68 4.32 -25.11
N THR A 160 -6.96 4.10 -23.83
CA THR A 160 -6.15 4.60 -22.70
C THR A 160 -5.22 3.55 -22.10
N LEU A 161 -5.15 2.35 -22.67
CA LEU A 161 -4.32 1.27 -22.14
C LEU A 161 -2.85 1.47 -22.53
N ALA A 162 -1.99 1.75 -21.55
CA ALA A 162 -0.56 1.98 -21.77
C ALA A 162 0.20 0.70 -22.15
N SER A 163 1.27 0.84 -22.95
CA SER A 163 2.12 -0.28 -23.38
C SER A 163 2.83 -0.97 -22.21
N GLU A 164 3.17 -0.23 -21.16
CA GLU A 164 3.78 -0.77 -19.94
C GLU A 164 2.93 -1.82 -19.24
N VAL A 165 1.59 -1.72 -19.33
CA VAL A 165 0.67 -2.69 -18.74
C VAL A 165 0.82 -4.05 -19.43
N TRP A 166 0.96 -4.04 -20.76
CA TRP A 166 1.19 -5.25 -21.54
C TRP A 166 2.55 -5.88 -21.24
N ILE A 167 3.60 -5.04 -21.16
CA ILE A 167 4.95 -5.49 -20.80
C ILE A 167 4.93 -6.14 -19.42
N GLY A 168 4.27 -5.51 -18.45
CA GLY A 168 4.11 -6.04 -17.10
C GLY A 168 3.33 -7.36 -17.07
N TYR A 169 2.25 -7.49 -17.84
CA TYR A 169 1.50 -8.75 -17.95
C TYR A 169 2.38 -9.90 -18.45
N HIS A 170 3.12 -9.70 -19.55
CA HIS A 170 3.99 -10.74 -20.11
C HIS A 170 5.15 -11.09 -19.17
N ALA A 171 5.79 -10.09 -18.55
CA ALA A 171 6.81 -10.34 -17.54
C ALA A 171 6.27 -11.16 -16.34
N CYS A 172 4.98 -10.98 -16.01
CA CYS A 172 4.33 -11.77 -14.99
C CYS A 172 4.13 -13.23 -15.41
N LEU A 173 3.71 -13.48 -16.66
CA LEU A 173 3.55 -14.82 -17.19
C LEU A 173 4.88 -15.56 -17.24
N GLU A 174 5.93 -14.94 -17.78
CA GLU A 174 7.28 -15.54 -17.86
C GLU A 174 7.83 -15.92 -16.49
N LYS A 175 7.52 -15.13 -15.45
CA LYS A 175 7.97 -15.39 -14.09
C LYS A 175 7.17 -16.46 -13.36
N LEU A 176 5.85 -16.48 -13.54
CA LEU A 176 4.94 -17.32 -12.76
C LEU A 176 4.63 -18.67 -13.44
N VAL A 177 4.77 -18.75 -14.76
CA VAL A 177 4.39 -19.93 -15.54
C VAL A 177 5.65 -20.60 -16.10
N PRO A 178 6.10 -21.73 -15.51
CA PRO A 178 7.36 -22.37 -15.90
C PRO A 178 7.29 -23.10 -17.24
N ASN A 179 6.10 -23.37 -17.78
CA ASN A 179 5.88 -24.14 -18.99
C ASN A 179 5.41 -23.26 -20.14
N SER A 180 6.16 -23.23 -21.24
CA SER A 180 5.82 -22.45 -22.45
C SER A 180 4.48 -22.88 -23.06
N ALA A 181 4.15 -24.17 -23.06
CA ALA A 181 2.86 -24.64 -23.58
C ALA A 181 1.67 -24.07 -22.77
N THR A 182 1.85 -23.85 -21.47
CA THR A 182 0.83 -23.21 -20.62
C THR A 182 0.74 -21.72 -20.91
N ILE A 183 1.86 -21.04 -21.19
CA ILE A 183 1.87 -19.64 -21.63
C ILE A 183 1.09 -19.49 -22.94
N ASP A 184 1.30 -20.38 -23.90
CA ASP A 184 0.57 -20.37 -25.19
C ASP A 184 -0.94 -20.52 -24.98
N GLN A 185 -1.35 -21.48 -24.14
CA GLN A 185 -2.77 -21.66 -23.77
C GLN A 185 -3.37 -20.44 -23.08
N ILE A 186 -2.62 -19.79 -22.18
CA ILE A 186 -3.05 -18.54 -21.54
C ILE A 186 -3.20 -17.44 -22.60
N GLY A 187 -2.30 -17.38 -23.59
CA GLY A 187 -2.39 -16.45 -24.71
C GLY A 187 -3.67 -16.65 -25.54
N GLU A 188 -4.04 -17.89 -25.85
CA GLU A 188 -5.28 -18.23 -26.56
C GLU A 188 -6.52 -17.81 -25.74
N GLU A 189 -6.58 -18.19 -24.47
CA GLU A 189 -7.71 -17.82 -23.59
C GLU A 189 -7.78 -16.31 -23.34
N PHE A 190 -6.64 -15.64 -23.23
CA PHE A 190 -6.58 -14.19 -23.15
C PHE A 190 -7.07 -13.53 -24.45
N GLY A 191 -6.80 -14.11 -25.62
CA GLY A 191 -7.35 -13.67 -26.90
C GLY A 191 -8.88 -13.69 -26.90
N ARG A 192 -9.47 -14.77 -26.39
CA ARG A 192 -10.94 -14.92 -26.24
C ARG A 192 -11.51 -13.93 -25.24
N TYR A 193 -10.83 -13.74 -24.11
CA TYR A 193 -11.16 -12.68 -23.14
C TYR A 193 -11.13 -11.31 -23.82
N SER A 194 -10.03 -10.95 -24.48
CA SER A 194 -9.85 -9.64 -25.12
C SER A 194 -10.96 -9.31 -26.11
N GLN A 195 -11.36 -10.29 -26.92
CA GLN A 195 -12.40 -10.15 -27.95
C GLN A 195 -13.83 -10.36 -27.42
N ALA A 196 -13.99 -10.63 -26.11
CA ALA A 196 -15.27 -10.98 -25.50
C ALA A 196 -15.97 -12.17 -26.20
N GLU A 197 -15.21 -13.21 -26.52
CA GLU A 197 -15.75 -14.40 -27.17
C GLU A 197 -16.31 -15.41 -26.16
N GLY A 198 -17.20 -16.29 -26.65
CA GLY A 198 -17.79 -17.36 -25.85
C GLY A 198 -18.50 -16.85 -24.60
N LEU A 199 -18.10 -17.36 -23.43
CA LEU A 199 -18.71 -16.99 -22.15
C LEU A 199 -18.46 -15.52 -21.76
N PHE A 200 -17.35 -14.91 -22.21
CA PHE A 200 -17.02 -13.51 -21.93
C PHE A 200 -17.93 -12.51 -22.68
N GLY A 201 -18.57 -12.97 -23.76
CA GLY A 201 -19.50 -12.19 -24.60
C GLY A 201 -20.96 -12.28 -24.17
N LEU A 202 -21.30 -13.14 -23.20
CA LEU A 202 -22.66 -13.24 -22.70
C LEU A 202 -23.11 -11.91 -22.10
N GLN A 203 -24.35 -11.50 -22.38
CA GLN A 203 -24.90 -10.25 -21.86
C GLN A 203 -24.87 -10.18 -20.32
N ALA A 204 -25.02 -11.32 -19.64
CA ALA A 204 -24.87 -11.41 -18.20
C ALA A 204 -23.42 -11.11 -17.76
N ALA A 205 -22.42 -11.67 -18.45
CA ALA A 205 -21.00 -11.42 -18.17
C ALA A 205 -20.63 -9.96 -18.44
N ILE A 206 -21.10 -9.37 -19.55
CA ILE A 206 -20.88 -7.95 -19.89
C ILE A 206 -21.43 -7.04 -18.79
N ARG A 207 -22.68 -7.24 -18.35
CA ARG A 207 -23.27 -6.47 -17.24
C ARG A 207 -22.54 -6.67 -15.91
N ALA A 208 -21.92 -7.84 -15.73
CA ALA A 208 -21.19 -8.17 -14.52
C ALA A 208 -19.74 -7.67 -14.51
N ARG A 209 -19.16 -7.16 -15.61
CA ARG A 209 -17.73 -6.75 -15.66
C ARG A 209 -17.32 -5.77 -14.55
N HIS A 210 -18.20 -4.85 -14.20
CA HIS A 210 -17.98 -3.89 -13.09
C HIS A 210 -18.29 -4.47 -11.69
N ARG A 211 -18.81 -5.70 -11.63
CA ARG A 211 -19.22 -6.43 -10.43
C ARG A 211 -18.38 -7.69 -10.15
N VAL A 212 -17.68 -8.26 -11.14
CA VAL A 212 -16.90 -9.52 -11.03
C VAL A 212 -15.74 -9.42 -10.02
N ALA A 213 -15.35 -8.20 -9.64
CA ALA A 213 -14.58 -7.98 -8.42
C ALA A 213 -15.15 -8.77 -7.22
N SER A 214 -16.48 -8.92 -7.14
CA SER A 214 -17.20 -9.68 -6.10
C SER A 214 -16.80 -11.15 -5.95
N VAL A 215 -16.36 -11.87 -7.00
CA VAL A 215 -16.00 -13.29 -6.87
C VAL A 215 -14.54 -13.44 -6.39
N PHE A 216 -13.63 -12.62 -6.91
CA PHE A 216 -12.26 -12.51 -6.40
C PHE A 216 -12.25 -11.92 -4.97
N GLU A 217 -13.13 -10.96 -4.66
CA GLU A 217 -13.44 -10.45 -3.31
C GLU A 217 -13.87 -11.58 -2.36
N HIS A 218 -14.72 -12.49 -2.83
CA HIS A 218 -15.21 -13.60 -2.00
C HIS A 218 -14.13 -14.64 -1.67
N ILE A 219 -13.18 -14.84 -2.58
CA ILE A 219 -12.09 -15.82 -2.43
C ILE A 219 -10.92 -15.23 -1.61
N HIS A 220 -10.63 -13.94 -1.75
CA HIS A 220 -9.44 -13.29 -1.14
C HIS A 220 -9.75 -12.32 0.02
N SER A 221 -10.97 -12.28 0.56
CA SER A 221 -11.28 -11.44 1.73
C SER A 221 -10.50 -11.89 2.99
N LYS A 222 -10.08 -10.93 3.83
CA LYS A 222 -9.35 -11.19 5.09
C LYS A 222 -10.04 -12.19 6.01
N LYS A 223 -11.37 -12.31 5.96
CA LYS A 223 -12.15 -13.26 6.78
C LYS A 223 -11.77 -14.73 6.50
N ARG A 224 -11.23 -15.03 5.31
CA ARG A 224 -10.81 -16.38 4.90
C ARG A 224 -9.30 -16.63 5.06
N ASN A 225 -8.48 -15.57 5.12
CA ASN A 225 -7.00 -15.64 5.18
C ASN A 225 -6.40 -14.94 6.42
N ARG A 226 -7.17 -14.71 7.50
CA ARG A 226 -6.72 -13.96 8.69
C ARG A 226 -5.45 -14.52 9.33
N LEU A 227 -5.33 -15.85 9.37
CA LEU A 227 -4.15 -16.55 9.91
C LEU A 227 -2.90 -16.35 9.03
N GLU A 228 -3.07 -16.35 7.71
CA GLU A 228 -1.98 -16.09 6.75
C GLU A 228 -1.54 -14.62 6.78
N LEU A 229 -2.48 -13.68 6.98
CA LEU A 229 -2.15 -12.26 7.11
C LEU A 229 -1.46 -11.93 8.44
N SER A 230 -1.92 -12.52 9.56
CA SER A 230 -1.25 -12.36 10.86
C SER A 230 0.17 -12.90 10.81
N ARG A 231 0.37 -14.07 10.18
CA ARG A 231 1.69 -14.63 9.94
C ARG A 231 2.55 -13.74 9.06
N LEU A 232 1.99 -13.15 8.01
CA LEU A 232 2.70 -12.22 7.14
C LEU A 232 3.12 -10.95 7.89
N ASP A 233 2.24 -10.37 8.72
CA ASP A 233 2.55 -9.19 9.52
C ASP A 233 3.67 -9.48 10.53
N ASP A 234 3.63 -10.63 11.20
CA ASP A 234 4.69 -11.08 12.12
C ASP A 234 6.02 -11.33 11.37
N LEU A 235 5.97 -11.94 10.18
CA LEU A 235 7.14 -12.15 9.32
C LEU A 235 7.76 -10.84 8.85
N VAL A 236 6.94 -9.86 8.44
CA VAL A 236 7.39 -8.53 8.05
C VAL A 236 8.03 -7.83 9.24
N TYR A 237 7.42 -7.90 10.43
CA TYR A 237 7.97 -7.31 11.65
C TYR A 237 9.31 -7.92 12.04
N ILE A 238 9.42 -9.25 12.08
CA ILE A 238 10.67 -9.96 12.42
C ILE A 238 11.75 -9.65 11.40
N LYS A 239 11.41 -9.70 10.11
CA LYS A 239 12.36 -9.45 9.01
C LYS A 239 12.89 -8.02 9.04
N TYR A 240 11.99 -7.04 9.17
CA TYR A 240 12.36 -5.63 9.25
C TYR A 240 13.29 -5.36 10.45
N ASN A 241 12.94 -5.91 11.62
CA ASN A 241 13.78 -5.77 12.80
C ASN A 241 15.12 -6.50 12.69
N ARG A 242 15.18 -7.65 12.00
CA ARG A 242 16.44 -8.37 11.71
C ARG A 242 17.35 -7.53 10.81
N THR A 243 16.80 -6.88 9.78
CA THR A 243 17.59 -6.02 8.89
C THR A 243 18.08 -4.75 9.61
N LEU A 244 17.25 -4.16 10.47
CA LEU A 244 17.66 -3.05 11.33
C LEU A 244 18.79 -3.45 12.29
N ARG A 245 18.71 -4.65 12.90
CA ARG A 245 19.76 -5.17 13.78
C ARG A 245 21.08 -5.35 13.01
N ARG A 246 21.05 -5.99 11.83
CA ARG A 246 22.24 -6.15 10.98
C ARG A 246 22.91 -4.82 10.62
N ARG A 247 22.12 -3.76 10.39
CA ARG A 247 22.64 -2.41 10.14
C ARG A 247 23.25 -1.77 11.38
N TYR A 248 22.61 -1.95 12.54
CA TYR A 248 23.14 -1.46 13.80
C TYR A 248 24.50 -2.10 14.13
N GLU A 249 24.68 -3.38 13.77
CA GLU A 249 25.95 -4.10 13.89
C GLU A 249 26.98 -3.65 12.84
N ALA A 250 26.56 -3.32 11.62
CA ALA A 250 27.41 -2.81 10.53
C ALA A 250 27.58 -1.27 10.52
N ARG A 251 27.33 -0.59 11.64
CA ARG A 251 27.36 0.88 11.78
C ARG A 251 28.70 1.56 11.46
N ASP A 252 29.79 0.78 11.43
CA ASP A 252 31.13 1.29 11.10
C ASP A 252 31.39 1.34 9.59
N THR A 253 30.53 0.70 8.78
CA THR A 253 30.67 0.61 7.31
C THR A 253 29.47 1.18 6.54
N ILE A 254 28.29 1.27 7.16
CA ILE A 254 27.05 1.73 6.54
C ILE A 254 26.48 2.92 7.35
N ASP A 255 26.10 4.00 6.67
CA ASP A 255 25.40 5.14 7.29
C ASP A 255 24.02 4.68 7.81
N PRO A 256 23.76 4.75 9.13
CA PRO A 256 22.50 4.29 9.73
C PRO A 256 21.27 5.08 9.28
N ILE A 257 21.44 6.27 8.68
CA ILE A 257 20.35 7.21 8.34
C ILE A 257 19.96 7.10 6.85
N LEU A 258 20.83 6.59 5.98
CA LEU A 258 20.54 6.44 4.55
C LEU A 258 19.59 5.26 4.27
N LEU A 259 18.40 5.58 3.75
CA LEU A 259 17.31 4.63 3.46
C LEU A 259 17.36 4.03 2.05
N ASP A 260 18.31 4.45 1.21
CA ASP A 260 18.39 4.05 -0.21
C ASP A 260 18.72 2.56 -0.41
N ASN A 261 19.23 1.89 0.62
CA ASN A 261 19.58 0.47 0.59
C ASN A 261 18.54 -0.44 1.27
N ILE A 262 17.37 0.07 1.68
CA ILE A 262 16.26 -0.76 2.20
C ILE A 262 15.53 -1.34 0.99
N ASP A 263 16.13 -2.33 0.33
CA ASP A 263 15.40 -3.20 -0.60
C ASP A 263 14.85 -4.41 0.18
N GLU A 264 13.86 -4.15 1.03
CA GLU A 264 13.29 -5.16 1.94
C GLU A 264 11.96 -5.75 1.45
N ALA A 265 11.67 -5.68 0.15
CA ALA A 265 10.50 -6.33 -0.43
C ALA A 265 10.84 -7.44 -1.45
N ASN A 266 12.12 -7.77 -1.64
CA ASN A 266 12.55 -8.56 -2.80
C ASN A 266 12.94 -10.02 -2.53
N GLU A 267 13.22 -10.46 -1.31
CA GLU A 267 13.69 -11.84 -1.07
C GLU A 267 12.69 -12.95 -1.50
N TRP A 268 11.37 -12.72 -1.33
CA TRP A 268 10.34 -13.64 -1.84
C TRP A 268 10.13 -13.52 -3.36
N LEU A 269 10.69 -12.48 -3.99
CA LEU A 269 10.59 -12.18 -5.41
C LEU A 269 11.89 -12.41 -6.20
N THR A 270 13.06 -12.52 -5.56
CA THR A 270 14.39 -12.58 -6.21
C THR A 270 15.19 -13.84 -5.89
N GLY A 271 14.67 -14.76 -5.06
CA GLY A 271 15.32 -16.04 -4.75
C GLY A 271 16.22 -16.00 -3.50
N ALA A 272 16.45 -17.19 -2.94
CA ALA A 272 17.00 -17.40 -1.59
C ALA A 272 18.45 -16.89 -1.39
N PRO A 273 18.78 -16.26 -0.25
CA PRO A 273 20.16 -16.12 0.22
C PRO A 273 20.68 -17.46 0.77
N GLN A 274 22.00 -17.54 0.94
CA GLN A 274 22.72 -18.74 1.40
C GLN A 274 22.13 -19.32 2.71
N ASN A 275 22.01 -20.65 2.78
CA ASN A 275 21.55 -21.37 3.97
C ASN A 275 22.40 -21.00 5.19
N HIS A 276 21.76 -20.41 6.20
CA HIS A 276 22.35 -20.08 7.50
C HIS A 276 21.77 -20.97 8.60
N GLU A 277 21.47 -22.23 8.28
CA GLU A 277 20.95 -23.23 9.25
C GLU A 277 21.92 -23.43 10.43
N ASP A 278 23.22 -23.23 10.19
CA ASP A 278 24.30 -23.36 11.17
C ASP A 278 24.60 -22.06 11.95
N GLU A 279 23.80 -20.99 11.79
CA GLU A 279 24.00 -19.74 12.53
C GLU A 279 23.56 -19.94 14.00
N GLN A 280 24.49 -19.74 14.93
CA GLN A 280 24.22 -19.85 16.37
C GLN A 280 23.23 -18.76 16.82
N VAL A 281 22.28 -19.13 17.67
CA VAL A 281 21.28 -18.19 18.23
C VAL A 281 21.94 -17.19 19.18
N TYR A 282 22.97 -17.63 19.89
CA TYR A 282 23.83 -16.82 20.74
C TYR A 282 25.29 -17.27 20.59
N GLU A 283 26.24 -16.34 20.60
CA GLU A 283 27.67 -16.67 20.58
C GLU A 283 28.05 -17.43 21.86
N GLY A 284 28.51 -18.67 21.68
CA GLY A 284 28.97 -19.53 22.78
C GLY A 284 27.94 -20.53 23.32
N ASP A 285 26.77 -20.63 22.70
CA ASP A 285 25.78 -21.68 22.96
C ASP A 285 25.74 -22.71 21.82
N ASP A 286 25.35 -23.95 22.15
CA ASP A 286 25.17 -25.06 21.21
C ASP A 286 23.81 -25.02 20.48
N LEU A 287 23.07 -23.91 20.59
CA LEU A 287 21.73 -23.74 20.05
C LEU A 287 21.79 -23.00 18.71
N ASP A 288 21.52 -23.70 17.62
CA ASP A 288 21.44 -23.14 16.27
C ASP A 288 19.99 -22.78 15.88
N TRP A 289 19.84 -21.88 14.90
CA TRP A 289 18.52 -21.48 14.40
C TRP A 289 17.78 -22.62 13.69
N GLY A 290 18.48 -23.68 13.26
CA GLY A 290 17.90 -24.91 12.71
C GLY A 290 17.14 -25.74 13.76
N ILE A 291 17.65 -25.83 14.99
CA ILE A 291 17.01 -26.51 16.11
C ILE A 291 15.77 -25.73 16.55
N VAL A 292 15.83 -24.40 16.55
CA VAL A 292 14.70 -23.53 16.88
C VAL A 292 13.56 -23.66 15.86
N SER A 293 13.88 -23.72 14.56
CA SER A 293 12.87 -23.89 13.50
C SER A 293 12.21 -25.27 13.53
N MET A 294 12.99 -26.32 13.82
CA MET A 294 12.51 -27.69 13.98
C MET A 294 11.61 -27.84 15.23
N ALA A 295 12.00 -27.25 16.36
CA ALA A 295 11.23 -27.26 17.60
C ALA A 295 9.91 -26.48 17.48
N ALA A 296 9.91 -25.40 16.69
CA ALA A 296 8.71 -24.63 16.36
C ALA A 296 7.77 -25.35 15.36
N ARG A 297 8.15 -26.53 14.83
CA ARG A 297 7.42 -27.26 13.77
C ARG A 297 7.15 -26.39 12.54
N VAL A 298 8.12 -25.58 12.14
CA VAL A 298 8.04 -24.69 10.97
C VAL A 298 8.61 -25.34 9.69
N GLU A 299 9.19 -26.54 9.76
CA GLU A 299 9.66 -27.23 8.55
C GLU A 299 8.52 -27.83 7.72
N GLU A 300 8.16 -27.17 6.63
CA GLU A 300 8.16 -27.84 5.33
C GLU A 300 9.44 -27.44 4.60
N ASN A 301 10.43 -28.32 4.67
CA ASN A 301 11.71 -28.15 4.00
C ASN A 301 11.53 -28.40 2.48
N ILE A 302 11.17 -27.37 1.72
CA ILE A 302 10.88 -27.46 0.27
C ILE A 302 12.15 -27.70 -0.57
N TYR A 303 13.35 -27.54 0.01
CA TYR A 303 14.62 -27.62 -0.73
C TYR A 303 15.36 -28.96 -0.59
N GLY A 304 14.81 -29.93 0.16
CA GLY A 304 15.46 -31.21 0.48
C GLY A 304 15.27 -32.37 -0.51
N LEU A 305 14.67 -32.17 -1.70
CA LEU A 305 14.43 -33.26 -2.66
C LEU A 305 14.96 -32.97 -4.07
N ARG A 306 16.28 -32.77 -4.19
CA ARG A 306 17.04 -33.26 -5.35
C ARG A 306 18.55 -33.27 -5.10
N GLY A 307 19.07 -34.46 -4.80
CA GLY A 307 20.44 -34.85 -5.12
C GLY A 307 21.48 -34.72 -4.01
N SER A 308 21.59 -35.73 -3.15
CA SER A 308 22.78 -36.59 -3.06
C SER A 308 22.66 -37.57 -1.90
N SER A 309 22.91 -38.83 -2.20
CA SER A 309 22.92 -39.98 -1.30
C SER A 309 23.94 -39.79 -0.17
N SER A 310 23.51 -39.91 1.08
CA SER A 310 24.38 -40.34 2.18
C SER A 310 23.56 -41.19 3.16
N SER A 311 24.05 -42.40 3.37
CA SER A 311 23.43 -43.48 4.12
C SER A 311 23.49 -43.19 5.62
N TYR A 312 22.35 -43.11 6.30
CA TYR A 312 22.27 -43.39 7.73
C TYR A 312 21.04 -44.25 8.05
N ASN A 313 21.34 -45.42 8.63
CA ASN A 313 20.43 -46.48 9.01
C ASN A 313 19.66 -46.08 10.29
N GLY A 314 18.33 -46.14 10.28
CA GLY A 314 17.53 -45.90 11.49
C GLY A 314 16.04 -46.22 11.33
N LYS A 315 15.72 -47.50 11.56
CA LYS A 315 14.41 -48.13 11.84
C LYS A 315 13.18 -47.21 11.98
N GLY A 316 12.17 -47.48 11.14
CA GLY A 316 10.92 -46.74 11.09
C GLY A 316 9.87 -47.10 12.15
N VAL A 317 8.84 -46.26 12.22
CA VAL A 317 7.52 -46.56 12.78
C VAL A 317 6.45 -45.79 11.99
N VAL A 318 5.37 -46.50 11.68
CA VAL A 318 4.14 -46.11 10.99
C VAL A 318 3.17 -45.37 11.92
N SER A 319 2.47 -44.33 11.46
CA SER A 319 1.02 -44.09 11.71
C SER A 319 0.57 -42.79 11.00
N SER A 320 -0.39 -42.80 10.08
CA SER A 320 -1.85 -43.01 10.19
C SER A 320 -2.65 -41.72 10.50
N SER A 321 -3.69 -41.55 9.70
CA SER A 321 -4.61 -40.42 9.52
C SER A 321 -5.41 -40.01 10.77
N ARG A 322 -5.85 -38.74 10.82
CA ARG A 322 -7.18 -38.24 11.29
C ARG A 322 -7.14 -36.71 11.44
N SER A 323 -7.95 -35.90 10.74
CA SER A 323 -9.41 -35.70 10.73
C SER A 323 -9.71 -34.32 11.32
N LEU A 324 -10.40 -33.50 10.51
CA LEU A 324 -10.86 -32.14 10.82
C LEU A 324 -11.72 -32.13 12.09
N ILE A 325 -11.35 -31.28 13.05
CA ILE A 325 -12.20 -30.90 14.17
C ILE A 325 -12.69 -29.48 13.90
N ASP A 326 -14.01 -29.37 13.85
CA ASP A 326 -14.82 -28.16 13.86
C ASP A 326 -14.83 -27.61 15.28
N GLU A 327 -14.21 -26.45 15.51
CA GLU A 327 -14.37 -25.70 16.77
C GLU A 327 -14.97 -24.32 16.47
N GLY A 328 -16.24 -24.21 16.84
CA GLY A 328 -16.72 -23.18 17.76
C GLY A 328 -16.56 -21.73 17.31
N SER A 329 -17.66 -21.17 16.83
CA SER A 329 -17.86 -19.72 16.71
C SER A 329 -17.76 -19.06 18.10
N GLU A 330 -16.64 -18.42 18.37
CA GLU A 330 -16.57 -17.37 19.39
C GLU A 330 -17.06 -16.06 18.77
N ASP A 331 -18.16 -15.56 19.33
CA ASP A 331 -18.68 -14.21 19.13
C ASP A 331 -17.62 -13.20 19.57
N GLU A 332 -17.10 -12.40 18.64
CA GLU A 332 -16.25 -11.26 18.98
C GLU A 332 -16.64 -10.01 18.19
N GLU A 333 -16.45 -8.89 18.89
CA GLU A 333 -17.18 -7.64 18.80
C GLU A 333 -16.94 -6.87 17.50
N ASP A 334 -18.00 -6.18 17.11
CA ASP A 334 -18.13 -5.38 15.90
C ASP A 334 -17.22 -4.13 15.97
N ASP A 335 -16.03 -4.22 15.35
CA ASP A 335 -15.12 -3.09 15.07
C ASP A 335 -15.74 -2.00 14.14
N SER A 336 -17.02 -2.10 13.80
CA SER A 336 -17.72 -1.14 12.93
C SER A 336 -17.80 0.28 13.52
N GLN A 337 -17.69 0.44 14.84
CA GLN A 337 -17.91 1.75 15.46
C GLN A 337 -16.75 2.74 15.23
N TYR A 338 -15.53 2.26 14.93
CA TYR A 338 -14.38 3.13 14.65
C TYR A 338 -14.29 3.59 13.19
N ASN A 339 -15.06 2.99 12.27
CA ASN A 339 -15.05 3.35 10.85
C ASN A 339 -16.17 4.35 10.45
N ALA A 340 -17.13 4.63 11.34
CA ALA A 340 -18.25 5.53 11.03
C ALA A 340 -17.81 6.98 10.77
N ASN A 341 -16.70 7.44 11.38
CA ASN A 341 -16.18 8.81 11.18
C ASN A 341 -15.15 8.94 10.05
N ILE A 342 -14.81 7.85 9.36
CA ILE A 342 -13.85 7.85 8.24
C ILE A 342 -14.60 7.79 6.89
N HIS A 343 -15.93 7.60 6.90
CA HIS A 343 -16.76 7.50 5.70
C HIS A 343 -17.19 8.85 5.09
N GLU A 344 -16.85 9.99 5.69
CA GLU A 344 -16.88 11.26 4.94
C GLU A 344 -15.83 11.16 3.84
N VAL A 345 -16.30 10.97 2.61
CA VAL A 345 -15.56 11.29 1.40
C VAL A 345 -15.20 12.76 1.57
N VAL A 346 -13.98 13.05 2.01
CA VAL A 346 -13.49 14.42 2.04
C VAL A 346 -13.33 14.81 0.57
N GLU A 347 -14.36 15.42 0.02
CA GLU A 347 -14.30 16.13 -1.24
C GLU A 347 -13.43 17.36 -0.99
N PHE A 348 -12.19 17.32 -1.50
CA PHE A 348 -11.27 18.46 -1.53
C PHE A 348 -11.63 19.41 -2.68
N GLU A 349 -12.91 19.48 -3.01
CA GLU A 349 -13.42 20.25 -4.13
C GLU A 349 -13.59 21.70 -3.65
N ASN A 350 -13.11 22.66 -4.46
CA ASN A 350 -13.05 24.10 -4.18
C ASN A 350 -11.84 24.61 -3.36
N LEU A 351 -10.64 24.10 -3.67
CA LEU A 351 -9.38 24.67 -3.18
C LEU A 351 -8.90 25.82 -4.07
N GLU A 352 -9.00 27.06 -3.58
CA GLU A 352 -8.57 28.26 -4.29
C GLU A 352 -7.29 28.85 -3.68
N GLU A 353 -6.33 29.20 -4.55
CA GLU A 353 -5.16 30.02 -4.22
C GLU A 353 -5.59 31.49 -4.05
N GLU A 354 -4.85 32.25 -3.25
CA GLU A 354 -5.03 33.70 -3.06
C GLU A 354 -4.40 34.55 -4.14
#